data_AF-A0A949U054-F1
#
_entry.id   AF-A0A949U054-F1
#
_cell.length_a   1.000
_cell.length_b   1.000
_cell.length_c   1.000
_cell.angle_alpha   90.00
_cell.angle_beta   90.00
_cell.angle_gamma   90.00
#
_symmetry.space_group_name_H-M   'P 1'
#
loop_
_entity.id
_entity.type
_entity.pdbx_description
1 polymer ?
#
loop_
_entity_poly.entity_id
_entity_poly.type
_entity_poly.pdbx_seq_one_letter_code
_entity_poly.pdbx_strand_id
1 'polypeptide(L)' 'MSVDICPKCGLLRDMIESTCEREETNNNGDVVKIITKSFHCSFCNCFVNSEDIIVPKKKITEK' A
#
# COMPACT_ATOMS: atom_id res chain seq x y z
N MET A 1 5.49 -15.93 -8.04
CA MET A 1 4.87 -14.73 -8.65
C MET A 1 3.37 -14.94 -8.55
N SER A 2 2.70 -14.22 -7.66
CA SER A 2 1.24 -14.24 -7.56
C SER A 2 0.72 -13.55 -8.82
N VAL A 3 0.01 -14.30 -9.66
CA VAL A 3 -0.53 -13.77 -10.90
C VAL A 3 -1.97 -13.41 -10.65
N ASP A 4 -2.19 -12.15 -10.28
CA ASP A 4 -3.51 -11.68 -9.91
C ASP A 4 -4.33 -11.31 -11.15
N ILE A 5 -5.45 -11.99 -11.31
CA ILE A 5 -6.43 -11.70 -12.36
C ILE A 5 -7.31 -10.56 -11.85
N CYS A 6 -7.49 -9.51 -12.65
CA CYS A 6 -8.43 -8.46 -12.28
C CYS A 6 -9.85 -9.03 -12.26
N PRO A 7 -10.58 -8.99 -11.12
CA PRO A 7 -11.91 -9.59 -11.03
C PRO A 7 -12.96 -8.89 -11.90
N LYS A 8 -12.67 -7.68 -12.40
CA LYS A 8 -13.62 -6.87 -13.17
C LYS A 8 -13.52 -7.08 -14.68
N CYS A 9 -12.31 -7.19 -15.22
CA CYS A 9 -12.11 -7.44 -16.66
C CYS A 9 -11.71 -8.89 -16.96
N GLY A 10 -11.37 -9.70 -15.94
CA GLY A 10 -10.94 -11.09 -16.11
C GLY A 10 -9.57 -11.22 -16.82
N LEU A 11 -8.85 -10.11 -17.01
CA LEU A 11 -7.56 -10.10 -17.67
C LEU A 11 -6.43 -10.30 -16.66
N LEU A 12 -5.53 -11.20 -17.02
CA LEU A 12 -4.26 -11.46 -16.33
C LEU A 12 -3.22 -10.47 -16.87
N ARG A 13 -3.05 -9.34 -16.17
CA ARG A 13 -2.24 -8.20 -16.60
C ARG A 13 -1.54 -7.58 -15.39
N ASP A 14 -0.51 -6.79 -15.68
CA ASP A 14 0.17 -5.97 -14.69
C ASP A 14 -0.80 -5.08 -13.92
N MET A 15 -0.54 -4.90 -12.64
CA MET A 15 -1.23 -3.93 -11.81
C MET A 15 -0.37 -2.69 -11.61
N ILE A 16 -1.04 -1.55 -11.57
CA ILE A 16 -0.44 -0.27 -11.19
C ILE A 16 -0.47 -0.20 -9.66
N GLU A 17 0.70 -0.33 -9.04
CA GLU A 17 0.89 -0.03 -7.61
C GLU A 17 0.99 1.49 -7.44
N SER A 18 0.19 2.04 -6.55
CA SER A 18 0.27 3.42 -6.08
C SER A 18 0.53 3.43 -4.59
N THR A 19 1.54 4.16 -4.15
CA THR A 19 1.91 4.24 -2.73
C THR A 19 1.57 5.61 -2.18
N CYS A 20 0.83 5.64 -1.08
CA CYS A 20 0.54 6.82 -0.28
C CYS A 20 1.16 6.66 1.09
N GLU A 21 1.82 7.71 1.57
CA GLU A 21 2.48 7.70 2.87
C GLU A 21 1.85 8.77 3.76
N ARG A 22 1.47 8.40 4.98
CA ARG A 22 0.97 9.33 5.99
C ARG A 22 1.61 9.05 7.34
N GLU A 23 1.68 10.07 8.17
CA GLU A 23 2.15 9.95 9.54
C GLU A 23 0.95 10.09 10.47
N GLU A 24 0.81 9.14 11.40
CA GLU A 24 -0.21 9.20 12.44
C GLU A 24 0.45 8.98 13.80
N THR A 25 -0.05 9.69 14.81
CA THR A 25 0.33 9.44 16.20
C THR A 25 -0.57 8.33 16.74
N ASN A 26 0.03 7.23 17.20
CA ASN A 26 -0.73 6.13 17.77
C ASN A 26 -1.28 6.52 19.17
N ASN A 27 -2.14 5.67 19.74
CA ASN A 27 -2.70 5.88 21.08
C ASN A 27 -1.65 5.86 22.21
N ASN A 28 -0.42 5.41 21.95
CA ASN A 28 0.69 5.42 22.90
C ASN A 28 1.54 6.71 22.81
N GLY A 29 1.22 7.63 21.88
CA GLY A 29 1.98 8.85 21.64
C GLY A 29 3.18 8.70 20.70
N ASP A 30 3.39 7.52 20.10
CA ASP A 30 4.44 7.31 19.10
C ASP A 30 3.97 7.71 17.70
N VAL A 31 4.85 8.35 16.93
CA VAL A 31 4.62 8.64 15.52
C VAL A 31 4.90 7.38 14.70
N VAL A 32 3.86 6.87 14.04
CA VAL A 32 3.97 5.75 13.08
C VAL A 32 3.78 6.28 11.67
N LYS A 33 4.51 5.70 10.71
CA LYS A 33 4.31 5.94 9.29
C LYS A 33 3.41 4.85 8.74
N ILE A 34 2.29 5.23 8.15
CA ILE A 34 1.38 4.32 7.46
C ILE A 34 1.64 4.46 5.96
N ILE A 35 2.02 3.35 5.34
CA ILE A 35 2.26 3.25 3.90
C ILE A 35 1.11 2.44 3.32
N THR A 36 0.19 3.13 2.65
CA THR A 36 -0.93 2.50 1.94
C THR A 36 -0.50 2.21 0.51
N LYS A 37 -0.41 0.93 0.18
CA LYS A 37 -0.19 0.47 -1.19
C LYS A 37 -1.53 0.12 -1.80
N SER A 38 -1.90 0.76 -2.89
CA SER A 38 -3.13 0.50 -3.63
C SER A 38 -2.79 -0.08 -4.99
N PHE A 39 -3.43 -1.17 -5.35
CA PHE A 39 -3.22 -1.84 -6.63
C PHE A 39 -4.46 -1.66 -7.51
N HIS A 40 -4.21 -1.14 -8.72
CA HIS A 40 -5.24 -0.93 -9.73
C HIS A 40 -4.92 -1.77 -10.97
N CYS A 41 -5.95 -2.27 -11.65
CA CYS A 41 -5.76 -2.93 -12.93
C CYS A 41 -5.25 -1.92 -13.96
N SER A 42 -4.12 -2.19 -14.60
CA SER A 42 -3.55 -1.29 -15.63
C SER A 42 -4.45 -1.06 -16.85
N PHE A 43 -5.42 -1.96 -17.09
CA PHE A 43 -6.30 -1.90 -18.26
C PHE A 43 -7.58 -1.10 -18.01
N CYS A 44 -8.37 -1.50 -17.00
CA CYS A 44 -9.65 -0.86 -16.69
C CYS A 44 -9.54 0.20 -15.58
N ASN A 45 -8.34 0.39 -15.03
CA ASN A 45 -8.05 1.27 -13.89
C ASN A 45 -8.91 1.00 -12.65
N CYS A 46 -9.48 -0.21 -12.57
CA CYS A 46 -10.30 -0.59 -11.43
C CYS A 46 -9.40 -0.91 -10.23
N PHE A 47 -9.79 -0.39 -9.06
CA PHE A 47 -9.23 -0.81 -7.79
C PHE A 47 -9.39 -2.32 -7.60
N VAL A 48 -8.32 -2.99 -7.20
CA VAL A 48 -8.29 -4.43 -6.93
C VAL A 48 -8.18 -4.68 -5.43
N ASN A 49 -7.13 -4.16 -4.81
CA ASN A 49 -6.90 -4.26 -3.37
C ASN A 49 -6.00 -3.11 -2.89
N SER A 50 -5.92 -2.98 -1.57
CA SER A 50 -4.94 -2.13 -0.91
C SER A 50 -4.42 -2.79 0.35
N GLU A 51 -3.17 -2.49 0.70
CA GLU A 51 -2.51 -2.97 1.89
C GLU A 51 -1.93 -1.79 2.66
N ASP A 52 -2.27 -1.70 3.95
CA ASP A 52 -1.72 -0.71 4.85
C ASP A 52 -0.55 -1.32 5.63
N ILE A 53 0.63 -0.75 5.45
CA ILE A 53 1.86 -1.16 6.14
C ILE A 53 2.17 -0.11 7.20
N ILE A 54 2.03 -0.49 8.46
CA ILE A 54 2.39 0.37 9.59
C ILE A 54 3.86 0.16 9.90
N VAL A 55 4.66 1.19 9.66
CA VAL A 55 6.08 1.21 9.98
C VAL A 55 6.27 2.09 11.21
N PRO A 56 6.71 1.54 12.35
CA PRO A 56 7.12 2.40 13.45
C PRO A 56 8.26 3.27 12.94
N LYS A 57 8.16 4.61 13.07
CA LYS A 57 9.34 5.44 12.91
C LYS A 57 10.23 5.10 14.10
N LYS A 58 11.12 4.10 13.94
CA LYS A 58 12.27 4.00 14.82
C LYS A 58 12.90 5.38 14.80
N LYS A 59 12.98 6.03 15.96
CA LYS A 59 13.93 7.12 16.15
C LYS A 59 15.21 6.61 15.50
N ILE A 60 15.70 7.32 14.50
CA ILE A 60 17.06 7.13 14.02
C ILE A 60 17.90 7.51 15.23
N THR A 61 18.15 6.55 16.12
CA THR A 61 19.19 6.65 17.13
C THR A 61 20.48 6.51 16.36
N GLU A 62 20.97 7.68 15.95
CA GLU A 62 22.36 8.13 15.95
C GLU A 62 23.45 7.08 15.70
N LYS A 63 24.30 7.39 14.73
CA LYS A 63 25.73 7.54 15.03
C LYS A 63 26.35 8.63 14.16
#